data_AF-H8GWH0-F1
#
_entry.id   AF-H8GWH0-F1
#
_cell.length_a   1.000
_cell.length_b   1.000
_cell.length_c   1.000
_cell.angle_alpha   90.00
_cell.angle_beta   90.00
_cell.angle_gamma   90.00
#
_symmetry.space_group_name_H-M   'P 1'
#
loop_
_entity.id
_entity.type
_entity.pdbx_description
1 polymer ?
#
loop_
_entity_poly.entity_id
_entity_poly.type
_entity_poly.pdbx_seq_one_letter_code
_entity_poly.pdbx_strand_id
1 'polypeptide(L)' 'MSMPQLRLEELVSYFVLAQAGDAKPYTDRDFVRLIDELGLERANALRSDIATQLAQGRPARTIEAELVA' A
#
# COMPACT_ATOMS: atom_id res chain seq x y z
N MET A 1 -13.84 12.19 10.96
CA MET A 1 -14.35 10.83 10.70
C MET A 1 -13.17 9.88 10.72
N SER A 2 -13.10 8.97 11.70
CA SER A 2 -12.05 7.94 11.70
C SER A 2 -12.29 7.01 10.51
N MET A 3 -11.28 6.89 9.65
CA MET A 3 -11.32 5.96 8.53
C MET A 3 -11.39 4.52 9.08
N PRO A 4 -12.31 3.65 8.59
CA PRO A 4 -12.48 2.30 9.13
C PRO A 4 -11.20 1.48 8.91
N GLN A 5 -10.70 0.78 9.92
CA GLN A 5 -9.54 -0.12 9.74
C GLN A 5 -9.89 -1.25 8.78
N LEU A 6 -9.05 -1.45 7.77
CA LEU A 6 -9.15 -2.52 6.80
C LEU A 6 -8.33 -3.73 7.28
N ARG A 7 -8.84 -4.93 7.03
CA ARG A 7 -8.10 -6.17 7.19
C ARG A 7 -7.00 -6.27 6.14
N LEU A 8 -6.07 -7.20 6.33
CA LEU A 8 -4.94 -7.43 5.42
C LEU A 8 -5.39 -7.55 3.96
N GLU A 9 -6.36 -8.42 3.67
CA GLU A 9 -6.86 -8.70 2.32
C GLU A 9 -7.49 -7.45 1.67
N GLU A 10 -8.21 -6.66 2.47
CA GLU A 10 -8.86 -5.43 2.04
C GLU A 10 -7.83 -4.35 1.74
N LEU A 11 -6.77 -4.27 2.54
CA LEU A 11 -5.68 -3.32 2.37
C LEU A 11 -4.81 -3.68 1.15
N VAL A 12 -4.54 -4.96 0.93
CA VAL A 12 -3.87 -5.46 -0.29
C VAL A 12 -4.70 -5.12 -1.52
N SER A 13 -5.99 -5.45 -1.51
CA SER A 13 -6.90 -5.13 -2.62
C SER A 13 -6.94 -3.63 -2.90
N TYR A 14 -6.98 -2.81 -1.85
CA TYR A 14 -6.94 -1.37 -1.94
C TYR A 14 -5.67 -0.86 -2.64
N PHE A 15 -4.50 -1.37 -2.28
CA PHE A 15 -3.24 -0.99 -2.93
C PHE A 15 -3.13 -1.50 -4.37
N VAL A 16 -3.61 -2.70 -4.66
CA VAL A 16 -3.65 -3.24 -6.03
C VAL A 16 -4.49 -2.36 -6.95
N LEU A 17 -5.62 -1.85 -6.46
CA LEU A 17 -6.50 -0.95 -7.19
C LEU A 17 -5.94 0.47 -7.30
N ALA A 18 -5.07 0.89 -6.37
CA ALA A 18 -4.45 2.20 -6.38
C ALA A 18 -3.28 2.33 -7.36
N GLN A 19 -2.78 1.22 -7.92
CA GLN A 19 -1.70 1.26 -8.92
C GLN A 19 -2.14 2.00 -10.18
N ALA A 20 -1.29 2.89 -10.68
CA ALA A 20 -1.54 3.63 -11.92
C ALA A 20 -1.27 2.79 -13.18
N GLY A 21 -2.13 2.93 -14.20
CA GLY A 21 -1.90 2.37 -15.53
C GLY A 21 -2.27 0.89 -15.69
N ASP A 22 -2.25 0.40 -16.94
CA ASP A 22 -2.60 -0.99 -17.29
C ASP A 22 -1.55 -2.00 -16.82
N ALA A 23 -0.30 -1.57 -16.69
CA ALA A 23 0.78 -2.38 -16.17
C ALA A 23 0.81 -2.25 -14.64
N LYS A 24 0.03 -3.07 -13.93
CA LYS A 24 0.10 -3.22 -12.47
C LYS A 24 1.45 -3.84 -12.08
N PRO A 25 2.47 -3.07 -11.69
CA PRO A 25 3.83 -3.59 -11.56
C PRO A 25 3.99 -4.42 -10.28
N TYR A 26 3.08 -4.26 -9.32
CA TYR A 26 3.10 -4.90 -8.02
C TYR A 26 1.99 -5.92 -7.89
N THR A 27 2.38 -7.05 -7.31
CA THR A 27 1.50 -8.17 -7.02
C THR A 27 0.97 -8.08 -5.60
N ASP A 28 -0.07 -8.85 -5.31
CA ASP A 28 -0.62 -9.01 -3.95
C ASP A 28 0.48 -9.39 -2.95
N ARG A 29 1.44 -10.22 -3.36
CA ARG A 29 2.57 -10.65 -2.52
C ARG A 29 3.49 -9.50 -2.12
N ASP A 30 3.70 -8.53 -3.02
CA ASP A 30 4.50 -7.35 -2.73
C ASP A 30 3.81 -6.47 -1.66
N PHE A 31 2.48 -6.32 -1.76
CA PHE A 31 1.71 -5.58 -0.77
C PHE A 31 1.57 -6.32 0.56
N VAL A 32 1.43 -7.65 0.56
CA VAL A 32 1.46 -8.44 1.80
C VAL A 32 2.79 -8.22 2.53
N ARG A 33 3.92 -8.26 1.83
CA ARG A 33 5.23 -8.01 2.44
C ARG A 33 5.35 -6.59 3.00
N LEU A 34 4.92 -5.58 2.25
CA LEU A 34 4.89 -4.19 2.72
C LEU A 34 4.07 -4.03 4.00
N ILE A 35 2.90 -4.67 4.07
CA ILE A 35 2.00 -4.58 5.23
C ILE A 35 2.60 -5.34 6.43
N ASP A 36 3.26 -6.47 6.20
CA ASP A 36 3.95 -7.23 7.25
C ASP A 36 5.12 -6.44 7.84
N GLU A 37 5.91 -5.77 7.00
CA GLU A 37 7.04 -4.92 7.43
C GLU A 37 6.59 -3.66 8.19
N LEU A 38 5.49 -3.02 7.77
CA LEU A 38 4.93 -1.83 8.45
C LEU A 38 4.11 -2.19 9.70
N GLY A 39 3.51 -3.39 9.71
CA GLY A 39 2.43 -3.77 10.61
C GLY A 39 1.07 -3.24 10.13
N LEU A 40 0.02 -4.05 10.31
CA LEU A 40 -1.33 -3.78 9.81
C LEU A 40 -1.92 -2.43 10.28
N GLU A 41 -1.64 -2.03 11.52
CA GLU A 41 -2.12 -0.77 12.09
C GLU A 41 -1.50 0.44 11.39
N ARG A 42 -0.17 0.45 11.25
CA ARG A 42 0.57 1.54 10.61
C ARG A 42 0.30 1.59 9.11
N ALA A 43 0.19 0.43 8.45
CA ALA A 43 -0.21 0.36 7.06
C ALA A 43 -1.62 0.93 6.83
N ASN A 44 -2.55 0.72 7.78
CA ASN A 44 -3.87 1.35 7.75
C ASN A 44 -3.81 2.87 7.94
N ALA A 45 -2.97 3.35 8.86
CA ALA A 45 -2.81 4.78 9.12
C ALA A 45 -2.24 5.52 7.90
N LEU A 46 -1.33 4.88 7.17
CA LEU A 46 -0.64 5.44 6.00
C LEU A 46 -1.30 5.09 4.67
N ARG A 47 -2.43 4.37 4.67
CA ARG A 47 -2.97 3.75 3.46
C ARG A 47 -3.27 4.75 2.33
N SER A 48 -3.76 5.94 2.67
CA SER A 48 -4.09 6.96 1.68
C SER A 48 -2.83 7.56 1.05
N ASP A 49 -1.76 7.73 1.82
CA ASP A 49 -0.49 8.23 1.31
C ASP A 49 0.20 7.19 0.41
N ILE A 50 0.18 5.91 0.83
CA ILE A 50 0.67 4.79 0.01
C ILE A 50 -0.10 4.72 -1.31
N ALA A 51 -1.44 4.78 -1.27
CA ALA A 51 -2.27 4.74 -2.47
C ALA A 51 -2.02 5.93 -3.40
N THR A 52 -1.81 7.13 -2.86
CA THR A 52 -1.48 8.33 -3.65
C THR A 52 -0.15 8.16 -4.38
N GLN A 53 0.86 7.59 -3.73
CA GLN A 53 2.15 7.34 -4.36
C GLN A 53 2.08 6.23 -5.42
N LEU A 54 1.32 5.16 -5.18
CA LEU A 54 1.06 4.12 -6.18
C LEU A 54 0.32 4.66 -7.41
N ALA A 55 -0.63 5.57 -7.21
CA ALA A 55 -1.38 6.22 -8.29
C ALA A 55 -0.52 7.22 -9.10
N GLN A 56 0.60 7.68 -8.55
CA GLN A 56 1.60 8.48 -9.27
C GLN A 56 2.61 7.61 -10.03
N GLY A 57 2.48 6.28 -9.99
CA GLY A 57 3.42 5.34 -10.61
C GLY A 57 4.76 5.28 -9.88
N ARG A 58 4.85 5.73 -8.62
CA ARG A 58 6.07 5.57 -7.84
C ARG A 58 6.32 4.10 -7.54
N PRO A 59 7.58 3.66 -7.48
CA PRO A 59 7.86 2.28 -7.19
C PRO A 59 7.52 1.89 -5.75
N ALA A 60 6.84 0.77 -5.52
CA ALA A 60 6.49 0.30 -4.18
C ALA A 60 7.73 0.11 -3.28
N ARG A 61 8.89 -0.28 -3.84
CA ARG A 61 10.16 -0.34 -3.11
C ARG A 61 10.64 1.02 -2.57
N THR A 62 10.33 2.11 -3.28
CA THR A 62 10.65 3.46 -2.82
C THR A 62 9.71 3.86 -1.68
N ILE A 63 8.43 3.50 -1.79
CA ILE A 63 7.43 3.72 -0.74
C ILE A 63 7.82 2.94 0.54
N GLU A 64 8.26 1.69 0.39
CA GLU A 64 8.80 0.84 1.47
C GLU A 64 10.00 1.52 2.16
N ALA A 65 10.98 1.98 1.37
CA ALA A 65 12.18 2.63 1.91
C ALA A 65 11.92 3.99 2.59
N GLU A 66 10.96 4.79 2.11
CA GLU A 66 10.62 6.10 2.68
C GLU A 66 9.75 5.99 3.94
N LEU A 67 8.97 4.91 4.11
CA LEU A 67 8.01 4.76 5.23
C LEU A 67 8.50 3.87 6.38
N VAL A 68 9.48 2.99 6.12
CA VAL A 68 10.09 2.10 7.12
C VAL A 68 11.31 2.74 7.81
N ALA A 69 11.94 3.75 7.19
CA ALA A 69 13.04 4.54 7.78
C ALA A 69 12.57 5.41 8.96
#